data_AF-A0A1F3AA98-F1
#
_entry.id   AF-A0A1F3AA98-F1
#
_cell.length_a   1.000
_cell.length_b   1.000
_cell.length_c   1.000
_cell.angle_alpha   90.00
_cell.angle_beta   90.00
_cell.angle_gamma   90.00
#
_symmetry.space_group_name_H-M   'P 1'
#
loop_
_entity.id
_entity.type
_entity.pdbx_description
1 polymer ?
#
loop_
_entity_poly.entity_id
_entity_poly.type
_entity_poly.pdbx_seq_one_letter_code
_entity_poly.pdbx_strand_id
1 'polypeptide(L)'
;MLFGLSSRATMEVNVLRDRTPPFVRLSDGSIRNAYNVKIINKANTARQFTISLEGGEGLSVSSVGETAKENALTITAEGDGLRSVRIFVTAPPAAVERAAKEITLVVAETGGGERVENKSAFMTERR
;
A
#
# COMPACT_ATOMS: atom_id res chain seq x y z
N MET A 1 -8.20 -0.90 -28.58
CA MET A 1 -8.08 -2.15 -27.80
C MET A 1 -9.19 -2.14 -26.76
N LEU A 2 -10.14 -3.06 -26.89
CA LEU A 2 -11.24 -3.26 -25.94
C LEU A 2 -10.67 -3.88 -24.66
N PHE A 3 -10.86 -3.24 -23.52
CA PHE A 3 -10.73 -3.89 -22.22
C PHE A 3 -12.09 -3.78 -21.50
N GLY A 4 -13.01 -4.68 -21.85
CA GLY A 4 -13.99 -5.19 -20.87
C GLY A 4 -13.22 -6.12 -19.91
N LEU A 5 -13.56 -6.25 -18.64
CA LEU A 5 -14.84 -6.73 -18.13
C LEU A 5 -15.26 -5.94 -16.88
N SER A 6 -16.49 -5.45 -16.92
CA SER A 6 -17.28 -5.05 -15.76
C SER A 6 -17.70 -6.30 -14.97
N SER A 7 -16.80 -6.90 -14.19
CA SER A 7 -17.24 -7.54 -12.95
C SER A 7 -17.64 -6.42 -12.01
N ARG A 8 -18.77 -6.55 -11.31
CA ARG A 8 -19.14 -5.59 -10.28
C ARG A 8 -18.07 -5.69 -9.19
N ALA A 9 -17.07 -4.81 -9.22
CA ALA A 9 -15.99 -4.79 -8.24
C ALA A 9 -16.62 -4.74 -6.84
N THR A 10 -16.47 -5.83 -6.10
CA THR A 10 -16.98 -5.97 -4.73
C THR A 10 -16.00 -5.40 -3.72
N MET A 11 -14.81 -5.00 -4.17
CA MET A 11 -13.86 -4.21 -3.43
C MET A 11 -13.51 -2.92 -4.19
N GLU A 12 -13.30 -1.83 -3.47
CA GLU A 12 -12.69 -0.61 -4.01
C GLU A 12 -11.50 -0.18 -3.15
N VAL A 13 -10.37 0.13 -3.80
CA VAL A 13 -9.13 0.48 -3.12
C VAL A 13 -8.64 1.82 -3.63
N ASN A 14 -8.45 2.75 -2.69
CA ASN A 14 -7.91 4.07 -2.95
C ASN A 14 -6.61 4.25 -2.17
N VAL A 15 -5.50 4.43 -2.88
CA VAL A 15 -4.18 4.70 -2.28
C VAL A 15 -3.85 6.17 -2.45
N LEU A 16 -3.67 6.85 -1.33
CA LEU A 16 -3.36 8.27 -1.26
C LEU A 16 -1.98 8.44 -0.63
N ARG A 17 -1.00 8.84 -1.43
CA ARG A 17 0.30 9.25 -0.91
C ARG A 17 0.17 10.51 -0.07
N ASP A 18 0.83 10.53 1.08
CA ASP A 18 1.04 11.73 1.85
C ASP A 18 2.09 12.63 1.17
N ARG A 19 1.73 13.88 0.89
CA ARG A 19 2.59 14.83 0.17
C ARG A 19 3.21 15.89 1.07
N THR A 20 2.83 15.92 2.35
CA THR A 20 3.26 16.97 3.28
C THR A 20 3.58 16.38 4.65
N PRO A 21 4.85 16.07 4.95
CA PRO A 21 6.04 16.17 4.11
C PRO A 21 6.10 15.07 3.02
N PRO A 22 6.81 15.28 1.89
CA PRO A 22 6.89 14.31 0.81
C PRO A 22 7.65 13.03 1.21
N PHE A 23 8.59 13.14 2.16
CA PHE A 23 9.29 12.05 2.80
C PHE A 23 9.82 12.50 4.17
N VAL A 24 10.12 11.56 5.05
CA VAL A 24 10.73 11.83 6.36
C VAL A 24 12.02 11.02 6.47
N ARG A 25 13.14 11.69 6.72
CA ARG A 25 14.39 11.02 7.09
C ARG A 25 14.36 10.68 8.57
N LEU A 26 14.62 9.42 8.89
CA LEU A 26 14.77 8.91 10.25
C LEU A 26 16.21 9.10 10.73
N SER A 27 16.43 9.02 12.05
CA SER A 27 17.74 9.26 12.67
C SER A 27 18.83 8.25 12.26
N ASP A 28 18.42 7.06 11.81
CA ASP A 28 19.27 5.99 11.27
C ASP A 28 19.66 6.22 9.79
N GLY A 29 19.19 7.30 9.18
CA GLY A 29 19.40 7.62 7.76
C GLY A 29 18.38 6.98 6.82
N SER A 30 17.43 6.20 7.32
CA SER A 30 16.36 5.61 6.53
C SER A 30 15.38 6.69 6.04
N ILE A 31 14.77 6.49 4.87
CA ILE A 31 13.73 7.38 4.33
C ILE A 31 12.37 6.70 4.46
N ARG A 32 11.39 7.40 5.04
CA ARG A 32 10.03 6.91 5.23
C ARG A 32 9.03 7.76 4.46
N ASN A 33 8.20 7.10 3.65
CA ASN A 33 7.05 7.68 2.97
C ASN A 33 5.76 7.13 3.60
N ALA A 34 4.75 7.99 3.76
CA ALA A 34 3.45 7.58 4.28
C ALA A 34 2.40 7.51 3.15
N TYR A 35 1.52 6.52 3.25
CA TYR A 35 0.44 6.25 2.32
C TYR A 35 -0.82 5.94 3.12
N ASN A 36 -1.94 6.51 2.73
CA ASN A 36 -3.24 6.14 3.25
C ASN A 36 -3.92 5.22 2.25
N VAL A 37 -4.14 3.97 2.65
CA VAL A 37 -4.88 2.99 1.87
C VAL A 37 -6.28 2.91 2.44
N LYS A 38 -7.27 3.22 1.60
CA LYS A 38 -8.69 3.10 1.91
C LYS A 38 -9.25 1.92 1.13
N ILE A 39 -9.77 0.93 1.85
CA ILE A 39 -10.43 -0.24 1.28
C ILE A 39 -11.90 -0.18 1.63
N ILE A 40 -12.75 -0.20 0.62
CA ILE A 40 -14.20 -0.32 0.76
C ILE A 40 -14.56 -1.75 0.39
N ASN A 41 -15.09 -2.49 1.35
CA ASN A 41 -15.68 -3.81 1.10
C ASN A 41 -17.17 -3.61 0.80
N LYS A 42 -17.58 -3.85 -0.45
CA LYS A 42 -18.99 -3.73 -0.90
C LYS A 42 -19.75 -5.06 -0.79
N ALA A 43 -19.15 -6.07 -0.15
CA ALA A 43 -19.81 -7.32 0.15
C ALA A 43 -20.41 -7.28 1.55
N ASN A 44 -21.49 -8.03 1.76
CA ASN A 44 -22.18 -8.11 3.06
C ASN A 44 -21.42 -8.93 4.14
N THR A 45 -20.23 -9.46 3.82
CA THR A 45 -19.45 -10.31 4.72
C THR A 45 -18.09 -9.68 5.00
N ALA A 46 -17.57 -9.85 6.21
CA ALA A 46 -16.21 -9.44 6.54
C ALA A 46 -15.20 -10.18 5.64
N ARG A 47 -14.23 -9.44 5.11
CA ARG A 47 -13.17 -9.96 4.23
C ARG A 47 -11.81 -9.53 4.75
N GLN A 48 -10.82 -10.40 4.51
CA GLN A 48 -9.43 -10.09 4.81
C GLN A 48 -8.72 -9.69 3.53
N PHE A 49 -7.98 -8.60 3.61
CA PHE A 49 -7.20 -8.06 2.51
C PHE A 49 -5.73 -8.04 2.90
N THR A 50 -4.88 -8.44 1.99
CA THR A 50 -3.43 -8.41 2.12
C THR A 50 -2.90 -7.29 1.24
N ILE A 51 -2.15 -6.38 1.86
CA ILE A 51 -1.50 -5.27 1.21
C ILE A 51 -0.02 -5.60 1.08
N SER A 52 0.47 -5.69 -0.14
CA SER A 52 1.87 -5.93 -0.46
C SER A 52 2.43 -4.80 -1.34
N LEU A 53 3.75 -4.78 -1.46
CA LEU A 53 4.46 -3.79 -2.27
C LEU A 53 5.27 -4.52 -3.35
N GLU A 54 5.08 -4.11 -4.59
CA GLU A 54 5.83 -4.57 -5.76
C GLU A 54 6.69 -3.44 -6.34
N GLY A 55 7.85 -3.78 -6.90
CA GLY A 55 8.79 -2.81 -7.49
C GLY A 55 9.67 -2.05 -6.47
N GLY A 56 9.58 -2.39 -5.18
CA GLY A 56 10.38 -1.78 -4.11
C GLY A 56 11.32 -2.77 -3.44
N GLU A 57 12.25 -3.35 -4.20
CA GLU A 57 13.28 -4.21 -3.63
C GLU A 57 14.06 -3.48 -2.52
N GLY A 58 14.18 -4.13 -1.37
CA GLY A 58 14.80 -3.55 -0.17
C GLY A 58 13.93 -2.57 0.62
N LEU A 59 12.69 -2.28 0.21
CA LEU A 59 11.75 -1.48 0.99
C LEU A 59 11.00 -2.34 2.00
N SER A 60 10.80 -1.81 3.20
CA SER A 60 9.99 -2.43 4.24
C SER A 60 8.66 -1.70 4.42
N VAL A 61 7.59 -2.47 4.54
CA VAL A 61 6.22 -1.99 4.76
C VAL A 61 5.86 -2.17 6.23
N SER A 62 5.30 -1.12 6.82
CA SER A 62 4.83 -1.10 8.21
C SER A 62 3.53 -0.31 8.32
N SER A 63 2.76 -0.53 9.38
CA SER A 63 1.53 0.20 9.64
C SER A 63 1.39 0.40 11.15
N VAL A 64 0.60 1.41 11.55
CA VAL A 64 0.27 1.63 12.96
C VAL A 64 -0.91 0.75 13.33
N GLY A 65 -0.70 -0.17 14.28
CA GLY A 65 -1.75 -1.04 14.81
C GLY A 65 -2.00 -2.31 14.01
N GLU A 66 -1.23 -2.57 12.95
CA GLU A 66 -1.29 -3.80 12.15
C GLU A 66 0.08 -4.47 12.12
N THR A 67 0.12 -5.79 12.26
CA THR A 67 1.36 -6.56 12.21
C THR A 67 1.72 -6.87 10.76
N ALA A 68 2.84 -6.34 10.28
CA ALA A 68 3.40 -6.74 8.99
C ALA A 68 4.09 -8.11 9.14
N LYS A 69 3.75 -9.06 8.27
CA LYS A 69 4.47 -10.34 8.11
C LYS A 69 5.01 -10.39 6.69
N GLU A 70 6.30 -10.72 6.54
CA GLU A 70 6.92 -10.94 5.22
C GLU A 70 6.70 -9.79 4.22
N ASN A 71 6.73 -8.53 4.70
CA ASN A 71 6.48 -7.33 3.90
C ASN A 71 5.04 -7.18 3.37
N ALA A 72 4.09 -7.92 3.96
CA ALA A 72 2.67 -7.81 3.69
C ALA A 72 1.89 -7.45 4.97
N LEU A 73 0.85 -6.63 4.81
CA LEU A 73 -0.06 -6.24 5.88
C LEU A 73 -1.41 -6.88 5.64
N THR A 74 -1.88 -7.70 6.57
CA THR A 74 -3.24 -8.25 6.51
C THR A 74 -4.17 -7.35 7.32
N ILE A 75 -5.27 -6.92 6.70
CA ILE A 75 -6.29 -6.09 7.35
C ILE A 75 -7.67 -6.71 7.12
N THR A 76 -8.52 -6.64 8.13
CA THR A 76 -9.91 -7.09 8.02
C THR A 76 -10.80 -5.87 7.79
N ALA A 77 -11.67 -5.94 6.78
CA ALA A 77 -12.74 -4.98 6.60
C ALA A 77 -14.09 -5.68 6.76
N GLU A 78 -14.95 -5.11 7.60
CA GLU A 78 -16.32 -5.58 7.79
C GLU A 78 -17.13 -5.51 6.50
N GLY A 79 -18.25 -6.24 6.47
CA GLY A 79 -19.19 -6.17 5.36
C GLY A 79 -19.77 -4.75 5.22
N ASP A 80 -19.89 -4.26 3.98
CA ASP A 80 -20.27 -2.87 3.66
C ASP A 80 -19.44 -1.79 4.39
N GLY A 81 -18.24 -2.16 4.83
CA GLY A 81 -17.36 -1.36 5.66
C GLY A 81 -16.27 -0.65 4.87
N LEU A 82 -15.88 0.53 5.36
CA LEU A 82 -14.66 1.23 4.96
C LEU A 82 -13.56 0.98 6.00
N ARG A 83 -12.43 0.43 5.57
CA ARG A 83 -11.21 0.32 6.36
C ARG A 83 -10.16 1.27 5.81
N SER A 84 -9.67 2.19 6.65
CA SER A 84 -8.58 3.11 6.30
C SER A 84 -7.35 2.78 7.13
N VAL A 85 -6.23 2.52 6.47
CA VAL A 85 -4.97 2.17 7.11
C VAL A 85 -3.85 3.05 6.59
N ARG A 86 -3.04 3.56 7.52
CA ARG A 86 -1.86 4.36 7.19
C ARG A 86 -0.65 3.45 7.15
N ILE A 87 -0.11 3.29 5.94
CA ILE A 87 1.04 2.47 5.64
C ILE A 87 2.27 3.36 5.55
N PHE A 88 3.36 2.90 6.13
CA PHE A 88 4.67 3.49 6.05
C PHE A 88 5.57 2.57 5.26
N VAL A 89 6.07 3.07 4.14
CA VAL A 89 7.11 2.41 3.38
C VAL A 89 8.42 3.05 3.79
N THR A 90 9.36 2.23 4.26
CA THR A 90 10.67 2.67 4.73
C THR A 90 11.74 2.07 3.83
N ALA A 91 12.61 2.92 3.31
CA ALA A 91 13.84 2.53 2.62
C ALA A 91 15.00 2.60 3.62
N PRO A 92 15.70 1.49 3.91
CA PRO A 92 16.95 1.52 4.66
C PRO A 92 18.00 2.32 3.87
N PRO A 93 19.00 2.93 4.53
CA PRO A 93 20.01 3.76 3.88
C PRO A 93 20.74 3.05 2.73
N ALA A 94 20.87 1.72 2.77
CA ALA A 94 21.44 0.92 1.68
C ALA A 94 20.57 0.85 0.42
N ALA A 95 19.24 0.98 0.55
CA ALA A 95 18.27 0.92 -0.56
C ALA A 95 17.74 2.31 -0.96
N VAL A 96 18.14 3.36 -0.23
CA VAL A 96 17.84 4.76 -0.55
C VAL A 96 18.61 5.16 -1.79
N GLU A 97 17.92 5.16 -2.93
CA GLU A 97 18.43 5.78 -4.14
C GLU A 97 18.11 7.27 -4.16
N ARG A 98 18.97 8.05 -4.83
CA ARG A 98 18.84 9.51 -4.96
C ARG A 98 17.80 9.93 -6.03
N ALA A 99 16.90 9.02 -6.38
CA ALA A 99 15.81 9.23 -7.33
C ALA A 99 14.51 8.61 -6.80
N ALA A 100 13.38 9.16 -7.25
CA ALA A 100 12.08 8.58 -6.92
C ALA A 100 11.94 7.18 -7.54
N LYS A 101 11.46 6.22 -6.75
CA LYS A 101 11.19 4.85 -7.21
C LYS A 101 9.71 4.67 -7.50
N GLU A 102 9.37 4.10 -8.64
CA GLU A 102 8.00 3.65 -8.87
C GLU A 102 7.74 2.39 -8.05
N ILE A 103 6.67 2.42 -7.27
CA ILE A 103 6.21 1.30 -6.46
C ILE A 103 4.75 1.01 -6.80
N THR A 104 4.36 -0.25 -6.73
CA THR A 104 2.97 -0.64 -6.90
C THR A 104 2.47 -1.19 -5.58
N LEU A 105 1.49 -0.52 -4.98
CA LEU A 105 0.79 -1.07 -3.84
C LEU A 105 -0.28 -2.01 -4.38
N VAL A 106 -0.19 -3.25 -3.94
CA VAL A 106 -1.10 -4.32 -4.33
C VAL A 106 -1.97 -4.63 -3.14
N VAL A 107 -3.28 -4.61 -3.36
CA VAL A 107 -4.27 -5.03 -2.35
C VAL A 107 -5.04 -6.21 -2.92
N ALA A 108 -4.91 -7.36 -2.27
CA ALA A 108 -5.54 -8.61 -2.70
C ALA A 108 -6.37 -9.23 -1.58
N GLU A 109 -7.49 -9.85 -1.93
CA GLU A 109 -8.27 -10.64 -0.97
C GLU A 109 -7.52 -11.92 -0.55
N THR A 110 -7.47 -12.17 0.77
CA THR A 110 -6.85 -13.37 1.34
C THR A 110 -7.72 -14.59 1.01
N GLY A 111 -7.17 -15.55 0.26
CA GLY A 111 -7.88 -16.76 -0.17
C GLY A 111 -8.16 -16.83 -1.68
N GLY A 112 -7.72 -15.83 -2.46
CA GLY A 112 -7.93 -15.78 -3.90
C GLY A 112 -9.25 -15.09 -4.23
N GLY A 113 -9.19 -14.08 -5.08
CA GLY A 113 -10.35 -13.21 -5.34
C GLY A 113 -9.94 -11.95 -6.08
N GLU A 114 -10.52 -10.82 -5.66
CA GLU A 114 -10.21 -9.51 -6.25
C GLU A 114 -8.83 -9.00 -5.82
N ARG A 115 -8.09 -8.47 -6.81
CA ARG A 115 -6.80 -7.80 -6.61
C ARG A 115 -6.85 -6.45 -7.31
N VAL A 116 -6.43 -5.42 -6.58
CA VAL A 116 -6.33 -4.05 -7.09
C VAL A 116 -4.90 -3.58 -6.94
N GLU A 117 -4.35 -3.07 -8.03
CA GLU A 117 -3.00 -2.55 -8.10
C GLU A 117 -3.06 -1.03 -8.22
N ASN A 118 -2.28 -0.34 -7.40
CA ASN A 118 -2.21 1.11 -7.41
C ASN A 118 -0.76 1.57 -7.53
N LYS A 119 -0.44 2.18 -8.66
CA LYS A 119 0.89 2.72 -8.94
C LYS A 119 1.13 4.00 -8.15
N SER A 120 2.29 4.10 -7.52
CA SER A 120 2.71 5.26 -6.76
C SER A 120 4.22 5.49 -6.89
N ALA A 121 4.74 6.66 -6.51
CA ALA A 121 6.17 7.01 -6.65
C ALA A 121 6.87 7.31 -5.33
N PHE A 122 7.58 6.36 -4.72
CA PHE A 122 8.34 6.55 -3.49
C PHE A 122 9.33 7.72 -3.62
N MET A 123 9.14 8.76 -2.82
CA MET A 123 9.95 9.98 -2.90
C MET A 123 11.20 9.84 -2.04
N THR A 124 12.33 10.28 -2.58
CA THR A 124 13.61 10.38 -1.88
C THR A 124 14.17 11.79 -2.03
N GLU A 125 15.34 12.06 -1.46
CA GLU A 125 16.04 13.31 -1.68
C GLU A 125 16.38 13.48 -3.17
N ARG A 126 15.77 14.50 -3.79
CA ARG A 126 16.13 14.97 -5.13
C ARG A 126 17.40 15.80 -5.02
N ARG A 127 18.39 15.52 -5.89
CA ARG A 127 19.48 16.46 -6.16
C ARG A 127 18.98 17.60 -7.05
#